data_AF-A0A3A9VCH7-F1
#
_entry.id   AF-A0A3A9VCH7-F1
#
_cell.length_a   1.000
_cell.length_b   1.000
_cell.length_c   1.000
_cell.angle_alpha   90.00
_cell.angle_beta   90.00
_cell.angle_gamma   90.00
#
_symmetry.space_group_name_H-M   'P 1'
#
loop_
_entity.id
_entity.type
_entity.pdbx_description
1 polymer ?
#
loop_
_entity_poly.entity_id
_entity_poly.type
_entity_poly.pdbx_seq_one_letter_code
_entity_poly.pdbx_strand_id
1 'polypeptide(L)'
;MNILSKIKNTLIIVLSITLFSCETNVEEDSDIIIESCDTTISFAASIKPIIDSNCISCHGGSQFPDLRTYDGINNNADRVRTQVVNRTMPQGGSLSNEEIELIRCWIESGALNN
;
A
#
# COMPACT_ATOMS: atom_id res chain seq x y z
N MET A 1 55.65 3.76 42.19
CA MET A 1 54.59 4.04 41.17
C MET A 1 53.24 3.93 41.86
N ASN A 2 52.59 5.05 42.16
CA ASN A 2 51.42 5.10 43.07
C ASN A 2 50.18 4.46 42.44
N ILE A 3 49.63 3.45 43.11
CA ILE A 3 48.43 2.68 42.69
C ILE A 3 47.23 3.61 42.45
N LEU A 4 47.14 4.71 43.21
CA LEU A 4 46.14 5.78 43.04
C LEU A 4 46.24 6.50 41.68
N SER A 5 47.44 6.68 41.12
CA SER A 5 47.64 7.27 39.79
C SER A 5 47.24 6.31 38.67
N LYS A 6 47.41 4.99 38.91
CA LYS A 6 46.99 3.96 37.95
C LYS A 6 45.47 3.89 37.88
N ILE A 7 44.78 3.90 39.02
CA ILE A 7 43.30 3.88 39.06
C ILE A 7 42.72 5.13 38.38
N LYS A 8 43.29 6.32 38.61
CA LYS A 8 42.87 7.56 37.95
C LYS A 8 43.10 7.54 36.44
N ASN A 9 44.24 7.04 35.97
CA ASN A 9 44.52 6.89 34.54
C ASN A 9 43.63 5.82 33.89
N THR A 10 43.36 4.71 34.57
CA THR A 10 42.46 3.67 34.05
C THR A 10 41.01 4.16 33.96
N LEU A 11 40.55 4.98 34.92
CA LEU A 11 39.20 5.55 34.92
C LEU A 11 38.98 6.57 33.77
N ILE A 12 40.02 7.33 33.41
CA ILE A 12 39.97 8.32 32.30
C ILE A 12 39.92 7.63 30.93
N ILE A 13 40.57 6.47 30.79
CA ILE A 13 40.61 5.71 29.52
C ILE A 13 39.27 5.03 29.22
N VAL A 14 38.55 4.54 30.24
CA VAL A 14 37.24 3.87 30.08
C VAL A 14 36.12 4.86 29.70
N LEU A 15 36.22 6.13 30.12
CA LEU A 15 35.24 7.18 29.77
C LEU A 15 35.30 7.62 28.29
N SER A 16 36.39 7.29 27.58
CA SER A 16 36.61 7.69 26.19
C SER A 16 36.01 6.73 25.16
N ILE A 17 35.45 5.59 25.59
CA ILE A 17 34.99 4.51 24.70
C ILE A 17 33.53 4.69 24.24
N THR A 18 32.79 5.69 24.73
CA THR A 18 31.36 5.85 24.43
C THR A 18 31.03 6.72 23.20
N LEU A 19 31.96 6.98 22.28
CA LEU A 19 31.70 7.83 21.11
C LEU A 19 31.92 7.16 19.74
N PHE A 20 31.80 5.83 19.66
CA PHE A 20 31.63 5.16 18.37
C PHE A 20 30.17 4.70 18.20
N SER A 21 29.27 5.68 18.11
CA SER A 21 27.95 5.46 17.52
C SER A 21 28.08 5.74 16.03
N CYS A 22 28.30 4.70 15.23
CA CYS A 22 28.10 4.80 13.79
C CYS A 22 26.60 4.90 13.56
N GLU A 23 26.10 6.12 13.37
CA GLU A 23 24.77 6.34 12.83
C GLU A 23 24.87 6.16 11.31
N THR A 24 24.50 4.98 10.82
CA THR A 24 24.26 4.80 9.39
C THR A 24 22.87 5.36 9.09
N ASN A 25 22.78 6.68 8.92
CA ASN A 25 21.64 7.29 8.28
C ASN A 25 21.73 6.96 6.79
N VAL A 26 21.19 5.80 6.42
CA VAL A 26 20.66 5.64 5.07
C VAL A 26 19.36 6.44 5.07
N GLU A 27 19.48 7.73 4.80
CA GLU A 27 18.39 8.42 4.12
C GLU A 27 18.35 7.80 2.73
N GLU A 28 17.61 6.70 2.61
CA GLU A 28 17.00 6.35 1.35
C GLU A 28 15.98 7.46 1.13
N ASP A 29 16.45 8.57 0.56
CA ASP A 29 15.60 9.51 -0.15
C ASP A 29 15.09 8.71 -1.35
N SER A 30 14.19 7.78 -1.07
CA SER A 30 13.30 7.24 -2.06
C SER A 30 12.52 8.47 -2.45
N ASP A 31 12.91 9.10 -3.56
CA ASP A 31 11.98 9.89 -4.35
C ASP A 31 10.68 9.10 -4.27
N ILE A 32 9.72 9.64 -3.53
CA ILE A 32 8.40 9.06 -3.50
C ILE A 32 7.96 9.28 -4.92
N ILE A 33 8.17 8.28 -5.77
CA ILE A 33 7.40 8.09 -6.97
C ILE A 33 6.01 7.89 -6.38
N ILE A 34 5.30 8.99 -6.14
CA ILE A 34 3.86 8.96 -6.10
C ILE A 34 3.57 8.43 -7.48
N GLU A 35 3.33 7.12 -7.57
CA GLU A 35 2.87 6.45 -8.76
C GLU A 35 1.49 7.07 -8.98
N SER A 36 1.55 8.22 -9.66
CA SER A 36 0.43 9.13 -9.83
C SER A 36 -0.57 8.34 -10.64
N CYS A 37 -1.68 8.02 -9.99
CA CYS A 37 -2.80 7.42 -10.68
C CYS A 37 -3.14 8.23 -11.92
N ASP A 38 -3.28 7.56 -13.05
CA ASP A 38 -3.78 8.19 -14.26
C ASP A 38 -5.21 8.67 -13.98
N THR A 39 -5.42 9.98 -14.09
CA THR A 39 -6.71 10.61 -13.82
C THR A 39 -7.75 10.34 -14.91
N THR A 40 -7.39 9.61 -15.96
CA THR A 40 -8.22 9.36 -17.15
C THR A 40 -8.70 7.92 -17.33
N ILE A 41 -8.62 7.07 -16.29
CA ILE A 41 -9.14 5.70 -16.36
C ILE A 41 -10.65 5.71 -16.63
N SER A 42 -11.06 5.02 -17.71
CA SER A 42 -12.47 4.87 -18.07
C SER A 42 -13.13 3.75 -17.27
N PHE A 43 -14.25 4.05 -16.63
CA PHE A 43 -15.05 3.01 -15.98
C PHE A 43 -15.52 1.96 -16.99
N ALA A 44 -16.11 2.41 -18.11
CA ALA A 44 -16.71 1.51 -19.08
C ALA A 44 -15.66 0.61 -19.78
N ALA A 45 -14.50 1.16 -20.11
CA ALA A 45 -13.47 0.45 -20.86
C ALA A 45 -12.50 -0.34 -19.99
N SER A 46 -12.17 0.14 -18.79
CA SER A 46 -11.11 -0.45 -17.95
C SER A 46 -11.66 -1.18 -16.73
N ILE A 47 -12.61 -0.59 -16.00
CA ILE A 47 -13.03 -1.12 -14.69
C ILE A 47 -14.16 -2.14 -14.81
N LYS A 48 -15.19 -1.81 -15.60
CA LYS A 48 -16.37 -2.65 -15.76
C LYS A 48 -16.04 -4.07 -16.26
N PRO A 49 -15.12 -4.27 -17.24
CA PRO A 49 -14.73 -5.61 -17.66
C PRO A 49 -14.06 -6.42 -16.54
N ILE A 50 -13.22 -5.79 -15.71
CA ILE A 50 -12.55 -6.45 -14.58
C ILE A 50 -13.60 -6.92 -13.56
N ILE A 51 -14.56 -6.05 -13.20
CA ILE A 51 -15.64 -6.37 -12.27
C ILE A 51 -16.54 -7.48 -12.83
N ASP A 52 -16.92 -7.39 -14.11
CA ASP A 52 -17.79 -8.37 -14.78
C ASP A 52 -17.15 -9.76 -14.81
N SER A 53 -15.85 -9.84 -15.09
CA SER A 53 -15.12 -11.10 -15.20
C SER A 53 -14.83 -11.73 -13.84
N ASN A 54 -14.52 -10.92 -12.82
CA ASN A 54 -13.92 -11.44 -11.57
C ASN A 54 -14.84 -11.36 -10.36
N CYS A 55 -15.92 -10.57 -10.38
CA CYS A 55 -16.71 -10.28 -9.18
C CYS A 55 -18.16 -10.74 -9.30
N ILE A 56 -18.80 -10.62 -10.47
CA ILE A 56 -20.26 -10.76 -10.63
C ILE A 56 -20.76 -12.19 -10.33
N SER A 57 -19.93 -13.23 -10.45
CA SER A 57 -20.33 -14.60 -10.11
C SER A 57 -20.88 -14.73 -8.69
N CYS A 58 -20.32 -14.00 -7.73
CA CYS A 58 -20.82 -13.90 -6.36
C CYS A 58 -21.56 -12.58 -6.11
N HIS A 59 -21.09 -11.47 -6.67
CA HIS A 59 -21.61 -10.12 -6.43
C HIS A 59 -22.64 -9.65 -7.49
N GLY A 60 -23.33 -10.59 -8.13
CA GLY A 60 -24.33 -10.35 -9.17
C GLY A 60 -25.76 -10.13 -8.65
N GLY A 61 -25.92 -9.64 -7.42
CA GLY A 61 -27.22 -9.47 -6.75
C GLY A 61 -27.62 -10.60 -5.81
N SER A 62 -26.84 -11.68 -5.74
CA SER A 62 -27.03 -12.79 -4.78
C SER A 62 -26.25 -12.59 -3.46
N GLN A 63 -25.21 -11.75 -3.47
CA GLN A 63 -24.42 -11.36 -2.31
C GLN A 63 -24.25 -9.84 -2.29
N PHE A 64 -24.13 -9.27 -1.08
CA PHE A 64 -23.86 -7.85 -0.90
C PHE A 64 -22.34 -7.54 -0.94
N PRO A 65 -21.88 -6.53 -1.70
CA PRO A 65 -22.68 -5.62 -2.52
C PRO A 65 -23.04 -6.22 -3.88
N ASP A 66 -24.09 -5.68 -4.49
CA ASP A 66 -24.40 -5.91 -5.90
C ASP A 66 -23.51 -4.98 -6.76
N LEU A 67 -22.69 -5.59 -7.61
CA LEU A 67 -21.68 -4.91 -8.41
C LEU A 67 -22.03 -4.89 -9.91
N ARG A 68 -23.29 -5.17 -10.29
CA ARG A 68 -23.69 -5.20 -11.70
C ARG A 68 -23.79 -3.81 -12.33
N THR A 69 -24.04 -2.79 -11.53
CA THR A 69 -24.26 -1.41 -12.00
C THR A 69 -23.12 -0.51 -11.56
N TYR A 70 -22.91 0.59 -12.29
CA TYR A 70 -21.98 1.64 -11.88
C TYR A 70 -22.28 2.12 -10.45
N ASP A 71 -23.54 2.45 -10.15
CA ASP A 71 -23.92 2.93 -8.81
C ASP A 71 -23.62 1.91 -7.72
N GLY A 72 -23.84 0.61 -7.99
CA GLY A 72 -23.52 -0.46 -7.05
C GLY A 72 -22.02 -0.54 -6.75
N ILE A 73 -21.18 -0.40 -7.78
CA ILE A 73 -19.73 -0.37 -7.64
C ILE A 73 -19.28 0.91 -6.93
N ASN A 74 -19.72 2.07 -7.40
CA ASN A 74 -19.32 3.38 -6.89
C ASN A 74 -19.71 3.57 -5.40
N ASN A 75 -20.94 3.18 -5.02
CA ASN A 75 -21.39 3.26 -3.62
C ASN A 75 -20.61 2.32 -2.68
N ASN A 76 -19.85 1.37 -3.23
CA ASN A 76 -19.04 0.41 -2.48
C ASN A 76 -17.55 0.50 -2.82
N ALA A 77 -17.11 1.55 -3.52
CA ALA A 77 -15.78 1.67 -4.10
C ALA A 77 -14.67 1.45 -3.06
N ASP A 78 -14.71 2.15 -1.92
CA ASP A 78 -13.70 1.98 -0.87
C ASP A 78 -13.62 0.56 -0.31
N ARG A 79 -14.76 -0.12 -0.20
CA ARG A 79 -14.80 -1.51 0.25
C ARG A 79 -14.23 -2.43 -0.82
N VAL A 80 -14.57 -2.22 -2.10
CA VAL A 80 -13.98 -2.95 -3.22
C VAL A 80 -12.46 -2.76 -3.22
N ARG A 81 -11.96 -1.51 -3.21
CA ARG A 81 -10.52 -1.18 -3.14
C ARG A 81 -9.83 -1.95 -2.02
N THR A 82 -10.38 -1.86 -0.81
CA THR A 82 -9.78 -2.49 0.37
C THR A 82 -9.67 -4.01 0.22
N GLN A 83 -10.70 -4.67 -0.30
CA GLN A 83 -10.68 -6.12 -0.47
C GLN A 83 -9.75 -6.57 -1.59
N VAL A 84 -9.67 -5.85 -2.70
CA VAL A 84 -8.78 -6.21 -3.81
C VAL A 84 -7.32 -5.94 -3.48
N VAL A 85 -7.00 -4.82 -2.81
CA VAL A 85 -5.63 -4.49 -2.35
C VAL A 85 -5.16 -5.50 -1.32
N ASN A 86 -6.03 -5.89 -0.38
CA ASN A 86 -5.72 -6.93 0.60
C ASN A 86 -5.75 -8.35 0.03
N ARG A 87 -6.08 -8.52 -1.26
CA ARG A 87 -6.22 -9.82 -1.95
C ARG A 87 -7.16 -10.81 -1.23
N THR A 88 -8.19 -10.29 -0.57
CA THR A 88 -9.23 -11.11 0.06
C THR A 88 -10.38 -11.42 -0.90
N MET A 89 -10.50 -10.64 -1.96
CA MET A 89 -11.41 -10.88 -3.07
C MET A 89 -10.66 -10.82 -4.41
N PRO A 90 -11.06 -11.64 -5.40
CA PRO A 90 -12.12 -12.64 -5.35
C PRO A 90 -11.78 -13.87 -4.49
N GLN A 91 -12.78 -14.60 -4.00
CA GLN A 91 -12.54 -15.88 -3.31
C GLN A 91 -12.10 -16.96 -4.30
N GLY A 92 -11.05 -17.71 -3.96
CA GLY A 92 -10.56 -18.82 -4.80
C GLY A 92 -9.79 -18.38 -6.05
N GLY A 93 -9.48 -17.09 -6.17
CA GLY A 93 -8.66 -16.52 -7.24
C GLY A 93 -7.99 -15.23 -6.79
N SER A 94 -7.29 -14.55 -7.69
CA SER A 94 -6.71 -13.25 -7.43
C SER A 94 -6.68 -12.42 -8.70
N LEU A 95 -6.91 -11.12 -8.57
CA LEU A 95 -6.61 -10.16 -9.61
C LEU A 95 -5.09 -10.06 -9.83
N SER A 96 -4.68 -9.71 -11.04
CA SER A 96 -3.32 -9.26 -11.33
C SER A 96 -2.99 -7.96 -10.60
N ASN A 97 -1.70 -7.64 -10.50
CA ASN A 97 -1.27 -6.37 -9.89
C ASN A 97 -1.79 -5.18 -10.70
N GLU A 98 -1.78 -5.29 -12.02
CA GLU A 98 -2.26 -4.29 -12.95
C GLU A 98 -3.77 -4.04 -12.79
N GLU A 99 -4.58 -5.08 -12.62
CA GLU A 99 -6.02 -4.93 -12.35
C GLU A 99 -6.31 -4.29 -10.99
N ILE A 100 -5.57 -4.67 -9.94
CA ILE A 100 -5.67 -4.06 -8.62
C ILE A 100 -5.36 -2.56 -8.72
N GLU A 101 -4.31 -2.24 -9.46
CA GLU A 101 -3.83 -0.87 -9.63
C GLU A 101 -4.81 -0.01 -10.43
N LEU A 102 -5.39 -0.54 -11.51
CA LEU A 102 -6.46 0.13 -12.25
C LEU A 102 -7.66 0.45 -11.36
N ILE A 103 -8.12 -0.51 -10.54
CA ILE A 103 -9.25 -0.30 -9.63
C ILE A 103 -8.88 0.74 -8.57
N ARG A 104 -7.71 0.63 -7.95
CA ARG A 104 -7.22 1.58 -6.94
C ARG A 104 -7.20 3.00 -7.51
N CYS A 105 -6.58 3.17 -8.67
CA CYS A 105 -6.40 4.48 -9.28
C CYS A 105 -7.68 5.10 -9.80
N TRP A 106 -8.59 4.31 -10.36
CA TRP A 106 -9.90 4.82 -10.75
C TRP A 106 -10.67 5.36 -9.54
N ILE A 107 -10.61 4.67 -8.39
CA ILE A 107 -11.28 5.10 -7.15
C ILE A 107 -10.63 6.37 -6.60
N GLU A 108 -9.30 6.41 -6.52
CA GLU A 108 -8.56 7.58 -6.05
C GLU A 108 -8.74 8.81 -6.96
N SER A 109 -9.00 8.58 -8.25
CA SER A 109 -9.32 9.64 -9.24
C SER A 109 -10.80 10.06 -9.23
N GLY A 110 -11.59 9.64 -8.24
CA GLY A 110 -12.97 10.06 -8.05
C GLY A 110 -14.03 9.13 -8.66
N ALA A 111 -13.63 7.92 -9.05
CA ALA A 111 -14.52 6.85 -9.51
C ALA A 111 -15.44 7.28 -10.66
N LEU A 112 -14.92 8.00 -11.65
CA LEU A 112 -15.71 8.60 -12.74
C LEU A 112 -16.49 7.57 -13.56
N ASN A 113 -17.69 7.96 -14.02
CA ASN A 113 -18.52 7.16 -14.95
C ASN A 113 -18.32 7.63 -16.40
N ASN A 114 -17.25 7.17 -17.04
CA ASN A 114 -16.78 7.62 -18.35
C ASN A 114 -16.44 6.46 -19.30
#